data_AF-A0A7C5WNV0-F1
#
_entry.id   AF-A0A7C5WNV0-F1
#
_cell.length_a   1.000
_cell.length_b   1.000
_cell.length_c   1.000
_cell.angle_alpha   90.00
_cell.angle_beta   90.00
_cell.angle_gamma   90.00
#
_symmetry.space_group_name_H-M   'P 1'
#
loop_
_entity.id
_entity.type
_entity.pdbx_description
1 polymer ?
#
loop_
_entity_poly.entity_id
_entity_poly.type
_entity_poly.pdbx_seq_one_letter_code
_entity_poly.pdbx_strand_id
1 'polypeptide(L)'
;MRYKNIIVVAVIAALITASTITTAQTPEPRDEYPEPLVGMAGVFRIRVPLLNVDKAIELAYTIRNLTYDLFQWEIKYNVTAARVVLERGDMFLNRSLELRETAPRRAAVFAFVAAVHYSHAPALANPVLGKVIRANLGENYTITEQTVQAVINVAGELRELLVNAIDYASSIGVNTSLPETLLARGDEKIANATSLLEAGNVTEAFMYAVSGYRTYVRAYHILVRITFIEYIREVVAVPEEELTKKLLEERAPVAQIAAEKLPVWVREHVKAKIEKGEIRNMREIAEELNKTALAIREQLRTRERENLENAIKRILERHGVPSNIITDQELRQIIESAWREGKRGTELAQHVLQAIRDKIYERLGQYVPIPTPPIRRGR
;
A
#
# COMPACT_ATOMS: atom_id res chain seq x y z
N MET A 1 -4.90 -27.56 6.35
CA MET A 1 -3.77 -27.47 5.38
C MET A 1 -4.09 -26.68 4.10
N ARG A 2 -5.27 -26.82 3.47
CA ARG A 2 -5.59 -26.14 2.20
C ARG A 2 -5.57 -24.59 2.21
N TYR A 3 -5.76 -23.93 3.35
CA TYR A 3 -5.76 -22.46 3.45
C TYR A 3 -4.36 -21.82 3.53
N LYS A 4 -3.31 -22.59 3.90
CA LYS A 4 -1.95 -22.05 4.12
C LYS A 4 -1.21 -21.81 2.80
N ASN A 5 -1.36 -22.72 1.84
CA ASN A 5 -0.81 -22.55 0.50
C ASN A 5 -1.44 -21.37 -0.25
N ILE A 6 -2.70 -21.03 0.06
CA ILE A 6 -3.43 -19.91 -0.57
C ILE A 6 -2.84 -18.55 -0.19
N ILE A 7 -2.26 -18.41 1.01
CA ILE A 7 -1.75 -17.12 1.52
C ILE A 7 -0.35 -16.81 0.98
N VAL A 8 0.55 -17.80 0.92
CA VAL A 8 1.88 -17.66 0.27
C VAL A 8 1.72 -17.35 -1.21
N VAL A 9 0.79 -18.06 -1.85
CA VAL A 9 0.28 -17.77 -3.19
C VAL A 9 -0.21 -16.31 -3.25
N ALA A 10 -1.12 -15.87 -2.40
CA ALA A 10 -1.66 -14.50 -2.43
C ALA A 10 -0.61 -13.39 -2.26
N VAL A 11 0.43 -13.61 -1.44
CA VAL A 11 1.53 -12.64 -1.24
C VAL A 11 2.42 -12.53 -2.46
N ILE A 12 2.81 -13.65 -3.05
CA ILE A 12 3.61 -13.66 -4.29
C ILE A 12 2.77 -13.10 -5.44
N ALA A 13 1.47 -13.41 -5.49
CA ALA A 13 0.54 -12.79 -6.42
C ALA A 13 0.41 -11.27 -6.19
N ALA A 14 0.39 -10.80 -4.94
CA ALA A 14 0.35 -9.38 -4.60
C ALA A 14 1.64 -8.65 -4.99
N LEU A 15 2.81 -9.26 -4.81
CA LEU A 15 4.08 -8.73 -5.30
C LEU A 15 4.16 -8.71 -6.84
N ILE A 16 3.59 -9.72 -7.50
CA ILE A 16 3.49 -9.82 -8.97
C ILE A 16 2.34 -8.95 -9.55
N THR A 17 1.41 -8.45 -8.72
CA THR A 17 0.30 -7.56 -9.17
C THR A 17 0.46 -6.11 -8.74
N ALA A 18 1.24 -5.79 -7.70
CA ALA A 18 1.36 -4.44 -7.15
C ALA A 18 2.22 -3.47 -7.99
N SER A 19 3.05 -3.95 -8.92
CA SER A 19 3.82 -3.10 -9.84
C SER A 19 3.04 -2.81 -11.13
N THR A 20 1.85 -2.22 -10.98
CA THR A 20 1.30 -1.43 -12.08
C THR A 20 2.16 -0.18 -12.25
N ILE A 21 2.59 0.02 -13.49
CA ILE A 21 3.57 1.00 -13.94
C ILE A 21 3.17 2.41 -13.45
N THR A 22 3.96 2.97 -12.53
CA THR A 22 4.09 4.42 -12.39
C THR A 22 5.53 4.78 -12.71
N THR A 23 5.69 5.46 -13.84
CA THR A 23 6.92 6.10 -14.29
C THR A 23 7.22 7.27 -13.34
N ALA A 24 7.89 7.00 -12.23
CA ALA A 24 8.57 8.03 -11.46
C ALA A 24 10.06 7.97 -11.80
N GLN A 25 10.59 9.05 -12.38
CA GLN A 25 12.01 9.24 -12.62
C GLN A 25 12.76 9.15 -11.29
N THR A 26 13.69 8.19 -11.16
CA THR A 26 14.62 8.12 -10.04
C THR A 26 15.72 9.17 -10.22
N PRO A 27 15.97 10.07 -9.25
CA PRO A 27 17.07 11.03 -9.32
C PRO A 27 18.43 10.35 -9.12
N GLU A 28 19.49 10.92 -9.69
CA GLU A 28 20.88 10.46 -9.62
C GLU A 28 21.44 10.39 -8.18
N PRO A 29 22.36 9.45 -7.89
CA PRO A 29 22.90 9.26 -6.55
C PRO A 29 23.94 10.34 -6.21
N ARG A 30 23.68 11.13 -5.17
CA ARG A 30 24.74 11.88 -4.47
C ARG A 30 25.39 10.99 -3.43
N ASP A 31 26.72 10.94 -3.46
CA ASP A 31 27.54 10.38 -2.39
C ASP A 31 27.40 11.24 -1.12
N GLU A 32 27.37 10.59 0.04
CA GLU A 32 27.07 11.13 1.38
C GLU A 32 25.60 11.51 1.67
N TYR A 33 24.77 10.52 2.03
CA TYR A 33 23.64 10.72 2.95
C TYR A 33 23.40 9.47 3.83
N PRO A 34 22.89 9.64 5.07
CA PRO A 34 22.48 8.56 5.95
C PRO A 34 21.31 7.79 5.33
N GLU A 35 21.09 6.55 5.79
CA GLU A 35 20.12 5.58 5.28
C GLU A 35 18.88 6.21 4.60
N PRO A 36 18.57 5.89 3.33
CA PRO A 36 17.52 6.57 2.62
C PRO A 36 16.14 6.12 3.14
N LEU A 37 15.48 7.00 3.89
CA LEU A 37 14.04 7.04 4.05
C LEU A 37 13.41 7.57 2.76
N VAL A 38 13.22 6.71 1.75
CA VAL A 38 12.36 7.03 0.61
C VAL A 38 10.91 6.78 1.01
N GLY A 39 10.18 7.86 1.28
CA GLY A 39 8.73 7.86 1.38
C GLY A 39 8.11 8.18 0.02
N MET A 40 7.18 7.33 -0.43
CA MET A 40 5.90 7.72 -1.03
C MET A 40 5.00 6.48 -1.18
N ALA A 41 3.71 6.70 -0.92
CA ALA A 41 2.54 5.87 -1.27
C ALA A 41 2.68 4.33 -1.20
N GLY A 42 2.20 3.75 -0.10
CA GLY A 42 1.81 2.34 0.00
C GLY A 42 2.95 1.32 -0.20
N VAL A 43 3.83 1.16 0.79
CA VAL A 43 5.00 0.27 0.63
C VAL A 43 5.15 -0.67 1.82
N PHE A 44 5.01 -1.97 1.55
CA PHE A 44 5.45 -3.08 2.40
C PHE A 44 6.96 -2.96 2.66
N ARG A 45 7.43 -3.15 3.90
CA ARG A 45 8.87 -3.29 4.16
C ARG A 45 9.24 -4.75 3.91
N ILE A 46 10.05 -4.99 2.89
CA ILE A 46 10.78 -6.26 2.76
C ILE A 46 11.84 -6.23 3.87
N ARG A 47 11.60 -6.96 4.96
CA ARG A 47 12.70 -7.33 5.85
C ARG A 47 13.47 -8.35 5.05
N VAL A 48 14.67 -7.99 4.63
CA VAL A 48 15.58 -8.91 3.97
C VAL A 48 15.99 -9.87 5.10
N PRO A 49 15.54 -11.14 5.15
CA PRO A 49 16.25 -12.14 5.95
C PRO A 49 17.72 -12.12 5.48
N LEU A 50 18.65 -12.78 6.15
CA LEU A 50 19.98 -12.98 5.55
C LEU A 50 19.80 -13.80 4.25
N LEU A 51 19.45 -13.13 3.14
CA LEU A 51 19.29 -13.72 1.83
C LEU A 51 20.67 -14.19 1.47
N ASN A 52 20.79 -15.48 1.22
CA ASN A 52 22.02 -16.00 0.66
C ASN A 52 22.18 -15.38 -0.74
N VAL A 53 23.25 -14.60 -0.92
CA VAL A 53 23.49 -13.84 -2.16
C VAL A 53 23.60 -14.76 -3.37
N ASP A 54 24.26 -15.90 -3.22
CA ASP A 54 24.45 -16.87 -4.30
C ASP A 54 23.12 -17.50 -4.69
N LYS A 55 22.29 -17.87 -3.69
CA LYS A 55 20.95 -18.40 -3.94
C LYS A 55 20.00 -17.36 -4.53
N ALA A 56 20.10 -16.10 -4.14
CA ALA A 56 19.30 -15.03 -4.72
C ALA A 56 19.67 -14.80 -6.21
N ILE A 57 20.97 -14.81 -6.53
CA ILE A 57 21.47 -14.71 -7.91
C ILE A 57 21.04 -15.94 -8.72
N GLU A 58 21.14 -17.15 -8.15
CA GLU A 58 20.66 -18.39 -8.76
C GLU A 58 19.16 -18.30 -9.09
N LEU A 59 18.32 -17.88 -8.14
CA LEU A 59 16.89 -17.64 -8.39
C LEU A 59 16.66 -16.66 -9.54
N ALA A 60 17.41 -15.55 -9.59
CA ALA A 60 17.29 -14.57 -10.65
C ALA A 60 17.63 -15.17 -12.03
N TYR A 61 18.72 -15.93 -12.15
CA TYR A 61 19.08 -16.61 -13.38
C TYR A 61 18.07 -17.69 -13.78
N THR A 62 17.60 -18.49 -12.82
CA THR A 62 16.60 -19.53 -13.08
C THR A 62 15.32 -18.95 -13.67
N ILE A 63 14.78 -17.90 -13.04
CA ILE A 63 13.55 -17.26 -13.54
C ILE A 63 13.81 -16.52 -14.85
N ARG A 64 14.98 -15.89 -15.01
CA ARG A 64 15.39 -15.27 -16.27
C ARG A 64 15.40 -16.29 -17.40
N ASN A 65 16.11 -17.41 -17.25
CA ASN A 65 16.22 -18.44 -18.28
C ASN A 65 14.86 -19.06 -18.61
N LEU A 66 14.00 -19.25 -17.60
CA LEU A 66 12.64 -19.74 -17.78
C LEU A 66 11.75 -18.78 -18.58
N THR A 67 12.02 -17.48 -18.56
CA THR A 67 11.12 -16.45 -19.12
C THR A 67 11.73 -15.63 -20.27
N TYR A 68 13.03 -15.81 -20.56
CA TYR A 68 13.75 -14.98 -21.51
C TYR A 68 13.18 -15.08 -22.93
N ASP A 69 12.94 -16.30 -23.41
CA ASP A 69 12.38 -16.51 -24.75
C ASP A 69 10.96 -15.94 -24.87
N LEU A 70 10.18 -15.98 -23.78
CA LEU A 70 8.88 -15.34 -23.71
C LEU A 70 8.99 -13.81 -23.84
N PHE A 71 9.93 -13.18 -23.15
CA PHE A 71 10.19 -11.74 -23.34
C PHE A 71 10.61 -11.43 -24.78
N GLN A 72 11.52 -12.21 -25.37
CA GLN A 72 11.96 -11.98 -26.76
C GLN A 72 10.78 -12.08 -27.73
N TRP A 73 9.92 -13.07 -27.52
CA TRP A 73 8.70 -13.24 -28.29
C TRP A 73 7.73 -12.06 -28.11
N GLU A 74 7.48 -11.59 -26.90
CA GLU A 74 6.63 -10.41 -26.65
C GLU A 74 7.19 -9.14 -27.30
N ILE A 75 8.52 -8.97 -27.27
CA ILE A 75 9.23 -7.86 -27.91
C ILE A 75 9.08 -7.93 -29.43
N LYS A 76 9.14 -9.13 -30.03
CA LYS A 76 8.85 -9.36 -31.46
C LYS A 76 7.43 -8.88 -31.84
N TYR A 77 6.45 -9.01 -30.94
CA TYR A 77 5.09 -8.47 -31.10
C TYR A 77 4.93 -7.01 -30.62
N ASN A 78 6.03 -6.28 -30.48
CA ASN A 78 6.10 -4.87 -30.12
C ASN A 78 5.50 -4.54 -28.73
N VAL A 79 5.52 -5.47 -27.77
CA VAL A 79 5.04 -5.18 -26.40
C VAL A 79 6.11 -4.37 -25.67
N THR A 80 5.96 -3.05 -25.63
CA THR A 80 6.95 -2.13 -25.02
C THR A 80 7.22 -2.46 -23.54
N ALA A 81 6.18 -2.87 -22.81
CA ALA A 81 6.32 -3.26 -21.41
C ALA A 81 7.27 -4.45 -21.23
N ALA A 82 7.30 -5.42 -22.17
CA ALA A 82 8.19 -6.58 -22.12
C ALA A 82 9.66 -6.15 -22.19
N ARG A 83 9.99 -5.24 -23.11
CA ARG A 83 11.33 -4.66 -23.22
C ARG A 83 11.76 -3.96 -21.93
N VAL A 84 10.91 -3.06 -21.40
CA VAL A 84 11.24 -2.28 -20.20
C VAL A 84 11.41 -3.18 -18.98
N VAL A 85 10.57 -4.22 -18.82
CA VAL A 85 10.66 -5.16 -17.71
C VAL A 85 11.92 -6.01 -17.80
N LEU A 86 12.26 -6.52 -19.00
CA LEU A 86 13.49 -7.27 -19.23
C LEU A 86 14.73 -6.42 -18.94
N GLU A 87 14.82 -5.21 -19.50
CA GLU A 87 15.94 -4.28 -19.30
C GLU A 87 16.12 -3.91 -17.82
N ARG A 88 15.02 -3.68 -17.09
CA ARG A 88 15.08 -3.44 -15.64
C ARG A 88 15.56 -4.67 -14.87
N GLY A 89 15.07 -5.85 -15.23
CA GLY A 89 15.54 -7.12 -14.66
C GLY A 89 17.03 -7.30 -14.86
N ASP A 90 17.52 -7.11 -16.09
CA ASP A 90 18.94 -7.23 -16.44
C ASP A 90 19.79 -6.17 -15.69
N MET A 91 19.31 -4.93 -15.59
CA MET A 91 19.97 -3.88 -14.81
C MET A 91 20.13 -4.27 -13.33
N PHE A 92 19.07 -4.78 -12.69
CA PHE A 92 19.14 -5.22 -11.29
C PHE A 92 20.03 -6.45 -11.12
N LEU A 93 20.00 -7.40 -12.05
CA LEU A 93 20.87 -8.57 -12.02
C LEU A 93 22.35 -8.15 -12.16
N ASN A 94 22.68 -7.29 -13.12
CA ASN A 94 24.03 -6.78 -13.30
C ASN A 94 24.53 -6.05 -12.04
N ARG A 95 23.68 -5.20 -11.44
CA ARG A 95 24.04 -4.52 -10.20
C ARG A 95 24.23 -5.47 -9.02
N SER A 96 23.51 -6.58 -9.01
CA SER A 96 23.72 -7.66 -8.02
C SER A 96 25.10 -8.29 -8.17
N LEU A 97 25.48 -8.63 -9.39
CA LEU A 97 26.78 -9.25 -9.69
C LEU A 97 27.94 -8.32 -9.33
N GLU A 98 27.84 -7.03 -9.66
CA GLU A 98 28.84 -6.01 -9.30
C GLU A 98 29.05 -5.91 -7.78
N LEU A 99 27.98 -6.02 -7.00
CA LEU A 99 27.99 -5.82 -5.56
C LEU A 99 28.18 -7.11 -4.77
N ARG A 100 28.28 -8.27 -5.42
CA ARG A 100 28.30 -9.59 -4.77
C ARG A 100 29.39 -9.68 -3.70
N GLU A 101 30.61 -9.26 -4.02
CA GLU A 101 31.77 -9.34 -3.12
C GLU A 101 31.83 -8.18 -2.12
N THR A 102 31.41 -6.97 -2.53
CA THR A 102 31.58 -5.74 -1.73
C THR A 102 30.39 -5.44 -0.81
N ALA A 103 29.17 -5.82 -1.21
CA ALA A 103 27.94 -5.54 -0.49
C ALA A 103 26.90 -6.67 -0.68
N PRO A 104 27.19 -7.89 -0.18
CA PRO A 104 26.41 -9.11 -0.47
C PRO A 104 24.93 -8.99 -0.10
N ARG A 105 24.59 -8.28 0.98
CA ARG A 105 23.19 -8.03 1.37
C ARG A 105 22.44 -7.19 0.33
N ARG A 106 23.07 -6.14 -0.21
CA ARG A 106 22.48 -5.31 -1.27
C ARG A 106 22.41 -6.08 -2.58
N ALA A 107 23.44 -6.85 -2.90
CA ALA A 107 23.46 -7.74 -4.06
C ALA A 107 22.28 -8.74 -4.02
N ALA A 108 22.03 -9.39 -2.87
CA ALA A 108 20.94 -10.33 -2.74
C ALA A 108 19.56 -9.69 -2.96
N VAL A 109 19.36 -8.46 -2.48
CA VAL A 109 18.12 -7.70 -2.74
C VAL A 109 17.98 -7.39 -4.23
N PHE A 110 19.05 -6.94 -4.89
CA PHE A 110 19.00 -6.65 -6.31
C PHE A 110 18.70 -7.89 -7.16
N ALA A 111 19.30 -9.03 -6.83
CA ALA A 111 18.98 -10.30 -7.49
C ALA A 111 17.52 -10.71 -7.27
N PHE A 112 17.01 -10.58 -6.04
CA PHE A 112 15.61 -10.87 -5.75
C PHE A 112 14.66 -9.97 -6.55
N VAL A 113 14.95 -8.67 -6.62
CA VAL A 113 14.17 -7.72 -7.43
C VAL A 113 14.25 -8.06 -8.93
N ALA A 114 15.41 -8.50 -9.43
CA ALA A 114 15.55 -8.97 -10.81
C ALA A 114 14.65 -10.19 -11.08
N ALA A 115 14.66 -11.19 -10.19
CA ALA A 115 13.80 -12.36 -10.28
C ALA A 115 12.31 -11.97 -10.34
N VAL A 116 11.88 -11.00 -9.54
CA VAL A 116 10.51 -10.47 -9.58
C VAL A 116 10.19 -9.86 -10.93
N HIS A 117 11.09 -9.02 -11.50
CA HIS A 117 10.89 -8.45 -12.84
C HIS A 117 10.70 -9.54 -13.89
N TYR A 118 11.57 -10.56 -13.91
CA TYR A 118 11.47 -11.66 -14.85
C TYR A 118 10.15 -12.45 -14.70
N SER A 119 9.66 -12.60 -13.47
CA SER A 119 8.42 -13.35 -13.20
C SER A 119 7.16 -12.74 -13.82
N HIS A 120 7.20 -11.48 -14.28
CA HIS A 120 6.07 -10.81 -14.91
C HIS A 120 5.88 -11.17 -16.39
N ALA A 121 6.82 -11.85 -17.04
CA ALA A 121 6.72 -12.18 -18.47
C ALA A 121 5.35 -12.77 -18.85
N PRO A 122 4.81 -13.81 -18.17
CA PRO A 122 3.51 -14.39 -18.56
C PRO A 122 2.34 -13.39 -18.63
N ALA A 123 2.34 -12.33 -17.82
CA ALA A 123 1.27 -11.35 -17.85
C ALA A 123 1.28 -10.51 -19.14
N LEU A 124 2.48 -10.28 -19.71
CA LEU A 124 2.73 -9.45 -20.88
C LEU A 124 2.41 -10.16 -22.20
N ALA A 125 2.19 -11.48 -22.17
CA ALA A 125 1.64 -12.24 -23.28
C ALA A 125 0.19 -11.85 -23.61
N ASN A 126 -0.60 -11.33 -22.68
CA ASN A 126 -1.99 -10.91 -22.97
C ASN A 126 -2.07 -9.74 -23.99
N PRO A 127 -1.24 -8.69 -23.89
CA PRO A 127 -1.09 -7.68 -24.93
C PRO A 127 -0.81 -8.23 -26.33
N VAL A 128 -0.05 -9.32 -26.47
CA VAL A 128 0.24 -9.94 -27.78
C VAL A 128 -1.05 -10.40 -28.45
N LEU A 129 -1.90 -11.12 -27.73
CA LEU A 129 -3.20 -11.56 -28.22
C LEU A 129 -4.07 -10.38 -28.72
N GLY A 130 -4.16 -9.32 -27.91
CA GLY A 130 -4.96 -8.14 -28.28
C GLY A 130 -4.46 -7.47 -29.56
N LYS A 131 -3.14 -7.42 -29.77
CA LYS A 131 -2.54 -6.89 -30.99
C LYS A 131 -2.79 -7.79 -32.19
N VAL A 132 -2.62 -9.11 -32.05
CA VAL A 132 -2.87 -10.08 -33.13
C VAL A 132 -4.32 -10.03 -33.58
N ILE A 133 -5.27 -10.02 -32.64
CA ILE A 133 -6.69 -9.87 -32.98
C ILE A 133 -6.90 -8.58 -33.75
N ARG A 134 -6.47 -7.43 -33.20
CA ARG A 134 -6.70 -6.12 -33.81
C ARG A 134 -6.10 -5.98 -35.21
N ALA A 135 -4.94 -6.60 -35.46
CA ALA A 135 -4.28 -6.55 -36.76
C ALA A 135 -4.95 -7.41 -37.83
N ASN A 136 -5.79 -8.38 -37.44
CA ASN A 136 -6.41 -9.35 -38.33
C ASN A 136 -7.95 -9.28 -38.34
N LEU A 137 -8.54 -8.21 -37.81
CA LEU A 137 -9.98 -7.98 -37.95
C LEU A 137 -10.31 -7.63 -39.40
N GLY A 138 -11.46 -8.12 -39.88
CA GLY A 138 -11.99 -7.75 -41.18
C GLY A 138 -12.50 -6.30 -41.22
N GLU A 139 -13.09 -5.94 -42.36
CA GLU A 139 -13.78 -4.65 -42.52
C GLU A 139 -14.82 -4.47 -41.40
N ASN A 140 -14.98 -3.22 -40.92
CA ASN A 140 -15.88 -2.89 -39.81
C ASN A 140 -15.60 -3.64 -38.49
N TYR A 141 -14.36 -4.07 -38.24
CA TYR A 141 -13.95 -4.77 -37.01
C TYR A 141 -14.64 -6.13 -36.79
N THR A 142 -15.05 -6.79 -37.87
CA THR A 142 -15.67 -8.13 -37.79
C THR A 142 -14.62 -9.21 -37.57
N ILE A 143 -14.95 -10.22 -36.77
CA ILE A 143 -14.14 -11.43 -36.60
C ILE A 143 -14.34 -12.31 -37.83
N THR A 144 -13.25 -12.65 -38.52
CA THR A 144 -13.25 -13.51 -39.71
C THR A 144 -12.46 -14.79 -39.47
N GLU A 145 -12.52 -15.74 -40.39
CA GLU A 145 -11.69 -16.95 -40.35
C GLU A 145 -10.20 -16.63 -40.23
N GLN A 146 -9.73 -15.58 -40.92
CA GLN A 146 -8.35 -15.10 -40.83
C GLN A 146 -8.01 -14.61 -39.42
N THR A 147 -8.94 -13.92 -38.74
CA THR A 147 -8.76 -13.53 -37.33
C THR A 147 -8.58 -14.77 -36.45
N VAL A 148 -9.41 -15.80 -36.63
CA VAL A 148 -9.33 -17.05 -35.84
C VAL A 148 -8.02 -17.76 -36.10
N GLN A 149 -7.62 -17.92 -37.38
CA GLN A 149 -6.38 -18.58 -37.75
C GLN A 149 -5.16 -17.85 -37.18
N ALA A 150 -5.17 -16.51 -37.19
CA ALA A 150 -4.09 -15.72 -36.57
C ALA A 150 -3.98 -15.98 -35.05
N VAL A 151 -5.12 -16.11 -34.35
CA VAL A 151 -5.14 -16.46 -32.92
C VAL A 151 -4.63 -17.89 -32.68
N ILE A 152 -5.02 -18.87 -33.50
CA ILE A 152 -4.53 -20.24 -33.42
C ILE A 152 -3.01 -20.30 -33.63
N ASN A 153 -2.51 -19.59 -34.65
CA ASN A 153 -1.08 -19.57 -34.97
C ASN A 153 -0.26 -18.96 -33.82
N VAL A 154 -0.67 -17.80 -33.29
CA VAL A 154 0.06 -17.17 -32.17
C VAL A 154 -0.08 -17.99 -30.86
N ALA A 155 -1.18 -18.73 -30.68
CA ALA A 155 -1.30 -19.68 -29.58
C ALA A 155 -0.32 -20.86 -29.74
N GLY A 156 -0.08 -21.32 -30.98
CA GLY A 156 0.94 -22.32 -31.30
C GLY A 156 2.35 -21.86 -30.94
N GLU A 157 2.72 -20.63 -31.31
CA GLU A 157 4.02 -20.05 -30.92
C GLU A 157 4.17 -20.01 -29.38
N LEU A 158 3.13 -19.55 -28.65
CA LEU A 158 3.14 -19.51 -27.19
C LEU A 158 3.23 -20.91 -26.57
N ARG A 159 2.58 -21.90 -27.18
CA ARG A 159 2.61 -23.31 -26.76
C ARG A 159 4.03 -23.87 -26.85
N GLU A 160 4.75 -23.62 -27.94
CA GLU A 160 6.13 -24.06 -28.11
C GLU A 160 7.04 -23.48 -27.02
N LEU A 161 6.92 -22.18 -26.74
CA LEU A 161 7.64 -21.52 -25.64
C LEU A 161 7.32 -22.14 -24.28
N LEU A 162 6.05 -22.51 -24.04
CA LEU A 162 5.62 -23.13 -22.81
C LEU A 162 6.20 -24.55 -22.67
N VAL A 163 6.23 -25.34 -23.74
CA VAL A 163 6.83 -26.68 -23.74
C VAL A 163 8.31 -26.59 -23.40
N ASN A 164 9.06 -25.71 -24.07
CA ASN A 164 10.48 -25.50 -23.79
C ASN A 164 10.72 -25.07 -22.33
N ALA A 165 9.86 -24.21 -21.79
CA ALA A 165 9.94 -23.78 -20.39
C ALA A 165 9.63 -24.92 -19.41
N ILE A 166 8.65 -25.77 -19.72
CA ILE A 166 8.34 -26.98 -18.94
C ILE A 166 9.54 -27.93 -18.94
N ASP A 167 10.14 -28.18 -20.11
CA ASP A 167 11.31 -29.04 -20.24
C ASP A 167 12.50 -28.50 -19.43
N TYR A 168 12.75 -27.19 -19.52
CA TYR A 168 13.77 -26.53 -18.70
C TYR A 168 13.49 -26.69 -17.20
N ALA A 169 12.28 -26.39 -16.75
CA ALA A 169 11.89 -26.52 -15.35
C ALA A 169 12.01 -27.96 -14.84
N SER A 170 11.59 -28.94 -15.64
CA SER A 170 11.73 -30.37 -15.34
C SER A 170 13.21 -30.76 -15.22
N SER A 171 14.08 -30.25 -16.11
CA SER A 171 15.51 -30.55 -16.08
C SER A 171 16.23 -30.07 -14.82
N ILE A 172 15.70 -29.03 -14.16
CA ILE A 172 16.21 -28.50 -12.88
C ILE A 172 15.42 -29.04 -11.67
N GLY A 173 14.55 -30.03 -11.86
CA GLY A 173 13.84 -30.74 -10.80
C GLY A 173 12.54 -30.10 -10.31
N VAL A 174 12.03 -29.08 -11.00
CA VAL A 174 10.76 -28.41 -10.63
C VAL A 174 9.56 -29.27 -11.01
N ASN A 175 8.53 -29.31 -10.16
CA ASN A 175 7.29 -30.02 -10.45
C ASN A 175 6.46 -29.33 -11.56
N THR A 176 6.29 -30.02 -12.70
CA THR A 176 5.59 -29.53 -13.89
C THR A 176 4.18 -30.08 -14.08
N SER A 177 3.66 -30.94 -13.19
CA SER A 177 2.39 -31.67 -13.43
C SER A 177 1.18 -30.75 -13.62
N LEU A 178 1.11 -29.63 -12.88
CA LEU A 178 0.04 -28.64 -13.03
C LEU A 178 0.15 -27.84 -14.34
N PRO A 179 1.32 -27.26 -14.69
CA PRO A 179 1.57 -26.69 -16.01
C PRO A 179 1.22 -27.63 -17.17
N GLU A 180 1.64 -28.89 -17.12
CA GLU A 180 1.35 -29.90 -18.15
C GLU A 180 -0.14 -30.21 -18.28
N THR A 181 -0.86 -30.31 -17.16
CA THR A 181 -2.32 -30.49 -17.17
C THR A 181 -3.03 -29.31 -17.85
N LEU A 182 -2.54 -28.08 -17.64
CA LEU A 182 -3.10 -26.90 -18.30
C LEU A 182 -2.69 -26.82 -19.77
N LEU A 183 -1.46 -27.19 -20.12
CA LEU A 183 -1.02 -27.33 -21.51
C LEU A 183 -1.97 -28.25 -22.28
N ALA A 184 -2.27 -29.44 -21.74
CA ALA A 184 -3.20 -30.39 -22.37
C ALA A 184 -4.63 -29.81 -22.54
N ARG A 185 -5.13 -29.07 -21.56
CA ARG A 185 -6.44 -28.37 -21.68
C ARG A 185 -6.40 -27.24 -22.70
N GLY A 186 -5.26 -26.58 -22.87
CA GLY A 186 -5.04 -25.60 -23.93
C GLY A 186 -5.07 -26.27 -25.31
N ASP A 187 -4.36 -27.40 -25.45
CA ASP A 187 -4.31 -28.19 -26.68
C ASP A 187 -5.71 -28.66 -27.10
N GLU A 188 -6.52 -29.16 -26.16
CA GLU A 188 -7.92 -29.54 -26.39
C GLU A 188 -8.75 -28.36 -26.94
N LYS A 189 -8.58 -27.16 -26.37
CA LYS A 189 -9.31 -25.97 -26.81
C LYS A 189 -8.89 -25.49 -28.18
N ILE A 190 -7.59 -25.53 -28.50
CA ILE A 190 -7.08 -25.18 -29.83
C ILE A 190 -7.57 -26.20 -30.86
N ALA A 191 -7.57 -27.50 -30.54
CA ALA A 191 -8.12 -28.52 -31.42
C ALA A 191 -9.61 -28.31 -31.71
N ASN A 192 -10.41 -28.00 -30.68
CA ASN A 192 -11.82 -27.65 -30.84
C ASN A 192 -12.02 -26.38 -31.69
N ALA A 193 -11.16 -25.37 -31.50
CA ALA A 193 -11.19 -24.15 -32.32
C ALA A 193 -10.96 -24.47 -33.81
N THR A 194 -9.96 -25.28 -34.12
CA THR A 194 -9.65 -25.70 -35.50
C THR A 194 -10.83 -26.47 -36.11
N SER A 195 -11.39 -27.44 -35.38
CA SER A 195 -12.54 -28.22 -35.87
C SER A 195 -13.78 -27.36 -36.11
N LEU A 196 -14.08 -26.41 -35.23
CA LEU A 196 -15.20 -25.48 -35.40
C LEU A 196 -14.98 -24.51 -36.56
N LEU A 197 -13.73 -24.10 -36.80
CA LEU A 197 -13.37 -23.26 -37.92
C LEU A 197 -13.58 -23.99 -39.26
N GLU A 198 -13.13 -25.24 -39.35
CA GLU A 198 -13.35 -26.12 -40.51
C GLU A 198 -14.84 -26.38 -40.78
N ALA A 199 -15.66 -26.41 -39.72
CA ALA A 199 -17.12 -26.52 -39.82
C ALA A 199 -17.82 -25.19 -40.16
N GLY A 200 -17.08 -24.09 -40.37
CA GLY A 200 -17.62 -22.76 -40.70
C GLY A 200 -18.19 -21.97 -39.52
N ASN A 201 -17.98 -22.43 -38.28
CA ASN A 201 -18.46 -21.74 -37.07
C ASN A 201 -17.41 -20.78 -36.51
N VAL A 202 -17.23 -19.65 -37.20
CA VAL A 202 -16.17 -18.65 -36.93
C VAL A 202 -16.22 -18.09 -35.51
N THR A 203 -17.41 -17.71 -35.02
CA THR A 203 -17.55 -17.08 -33.70
C THR A 203 -17.17 -18.03 -32.57
N GLU A 204 -17.65 -19.27 -32.62
CA GLU A 204 -17.34 -20.24 -31.57
C GLU A 204 -15.88 -20.68 -31.64
N ALA A 205 -15.36 -20.90 -32.85
CA ALA A 205 -13.93 -21.17 -33.07
C ALA A 205 -13.05 -20.08 -32.47
N PHE A 206 -13.40 -18.80 -32.67
CA PHE A 206 -12.70 -17.67 -32.07
C PHE A 206 -12.67 -17.74 -30.54
N MET A 207 -13.81 -18.02 -29.90
CA MET A 207 -13.88 -18.12 -28.43
C MET A 207 -12.99 -19.25 -27.90
N TYR A 208 -13.00 -20.41 -28.56
CA TYR A 208 -12.14 -21.53 -28.18
C TYR A 208 -10.66 -21.22 -28.40
N ALA A 209 -10.29 -20.56 -29.51
CA ALA A 209 -8.91 -20.16 -29.79
C ALA A 209 -8.38 -19.19 -28.72
N VAL A 210 -9.16 -18.16 -28.37
CA VAL A 210 -8.82 -17.22 -27.30
C VAL A 210 -8.74 -17.92 -25.94
N SER A 211 -9.65 -18.86 -25.66
CA SER A 211 -9.66 -19.65 -24.42
C SER A 211 -8.42 -20.55 -24.31
N GLY A 212 -8.03 -21.21 -25.41
CA GLY A 212 -6.80 -22.00 -25.51
C GLY A 212 -5.55 -21.16 -25.26
N TYR A 213 -5.41 -20.04 -25.95
CA TYR A 213 -4.34 -19.07 -25.74
C TYR A 213 -4.21 -18.65 -24.25
N ARG A 214 -5.33 -18.24 -23.63
CA ARG A 214 -5.34 -17.83 -22.22
C ARG A 214 -5.00 -18.98 -21.26
N THR A 215 -5.30 -20.22 -21.65
CA THR A 215 -4.95 -21.40 -20.88
C THR A 215 -3.43 -21.63 -20.91
N TYR A 216 -2.76 -21.43 -22.05
CA TYR A 216 -1.29 -21.46 -22.13
C TYR A 216 -0.64 -20.36 -21.29
N VAL A 217 -1.14 -19.10 -21.38
CA VAL A 217 -0.66 -18.00 -20.53
C VAL A 217 -0.76 -18.36 -19.04
N ARG A 218 -1.88 -18.95 -18.63
CA ARG A 218 -2.09 -19.39 -17.24
C ARG A 218 -1.14 -20.52 -16.86
N ALA A 219 -0.89 -21.47 -17.74
CA ALA A 219 0.07 -22.56 -17.51
C ALA A 219 1.48 -22.01 -17.27
N TYR A 220 1.92 -21.07 -18.12
CA TYR A 220 3.21 -20.39 -18.00
C TYR A 220 3.32 -19.62 -16.67
N HIS A 221 2.26 -18.90 -16.30
CA HIS A 221 2.22 -18.17 -15.03
C HIS A 221 2.32 -19.12 -13.82
N ILE A 222 1.65 -20.27 -13.86
CA ILE A 222 1.76 -21.28 -12.80
C ILE A 222 3.16 -21.88 -12.75
N LEU A 223 3.76 -22.18 -13.90
CA LEU A 223 5.12 -22.73 -13.98
C LEU A 223 6.13 -21.78 -13.32
N VAL A 224 6.18 -20.52 -13.77
CA VAL A 224 7.05 -19.48 -13.20
C VAL A 224 6.86 -19.36 -11.71
N ARG A 225 5.61 -19.38 -11.24
CA ARG A 225 5.31 -19.28 -9.81
C ARG A 225 5.80 -20.48 -9.00
N ILE A 226 5.61 -21.71 -9.50
CA ILE A 226 6.09 -22.92 -8.83
C ILE A 226 7.61 -22.87 -8.74
N THR A 227 8.30 -22.59 -9.84
CA THR A 227 9.76 -22.42 -9.87
C THR A 227 10.23 -21.35 -8.89
N PHE A 228 9.57 -20.19 -8.86
CA PHE A 228 9.91 -19.11 -7.95
C PHE A 228 9.75 -19.52 -6.47
N ILE A 229 8.66 -20.21 -6.13
CA ILE A 229 8.39 -20.72 -4.77
C ILE A 229 9.41 -21.77 -4.36
N GLU A 230 9.82 -22.64 -5.28
CA GLU A 230 10.79 -23.68 -5.00
C GLU A 230 12.16 -23.10 -4.65
N TYR A 231 12.63 -22.15 -5.46
CA TYR A 231 13.95 -21.53 -5.25
C TYR A 231 13.97 -20.50 -4.13
N ILE A 232 12.90 -19.72 -3.89
CA ILE A 232 12.88 -18.75 -2.78
C ILE A 232 13.02 -19.43 -1.40
N ARG A 233 12.60 -20.70 -1.27
CA ARG A 233 12.79 -21.49 -0.05
C ARG A 233 14.28 -21.66 0.28
N GLU A 234 15.11 -21.85 -0.74
CA GLU A 234 16.56 -21.96 -0.59
C GLU A 234 17.22 -20.62 -0.30
N VAL A 235 16.68 -19.51 -0.82
CA VAL A 235 17.23 -18.17 -0.60
C VAL A 235 17.09 -17.72 0.86
N VAL A 236 16.01 -18.10 1.53
CA VAL A 236 15.64 -17.55 2.84
C VAL A 236 16.11 -18.41 4.03
N ALA A 237 16.54 -19.66 3.81
CA ALA A 237 17.07 -20.58 4.84
C ALA A 237 16.18 -20.67 6.11
N VAL A 238 14.86 -20.72 5.93
CA VAL A 238 13.89 -20.72 7.03
C VAL A 238 12.79 -21.78 6.74
N PRO A 239 12.28 -22.49 7.76
CA PRO A 239 11.16 -23.43 7.61
C PRO A 239 9.93 -22.79 6.95
N GLU A 240 9.16 -23.58 6.21
CA GLU A 240 7.96 -23.16 5.43
C GLU A 240 6.96 -22.30 6.24
N GLU A 241 6.91 -22.49 7.55
CA GLU A 241 6.00 -21.81 8.48
C GLU A 241 6.39 -20.34 8.78
N GLU A 242 7.65 -19.95 8.54
CA GLU A 242 8.18 -18.62 8.87
C GLU A 242 8.57 -17.78 7.65
N LEU A 243 8.61 -18.37 6.44
CA LEU A 243 8.98 -17.68 5.21
C LEU A 243 8.14 -16.41 4.97
N THR A 244 6.84 -16.51 5.16
CA THR A 244 5.88 -15.40 4.99
C THR A 244 6.04 -14.33 6.07
N LYS A 245 6.35 -14.71 7.31
CA LYS A 245 6.53 -13.80 8.45
C LYS A 245 7.88 -13.07 8.44
N LYS A 246 8.89 -13.65 7.77
CA LYS A 246 10.24 -13.06 7.67
C LYS A 246 10.44 -12.25 6.39
N LEU A 247 9.78 -12.60 5.27
CA LEU A 247 9.80 -11.80 4.04
C LEU A 247 8.89 -10.57 4.10
N LEU A 248 7.84 -10.63 4.92
CA LEU A 248 6.92 -9.53 5.18
C LEU A 248 6.77 -9.34 6.68
N GLU A 249 7.17 -8.17 7.19
CA GLU A 249 6.58 -7.73 8.45
C GLU A 249 5.10 -7.42 8.18
N GLU A 250 4.21 -8.18 8.82
CA GLU A 250 2.89 -7.65 9.15
C GLU A 250 3.17 -6.36 9.92
N ARG A 251 2.86 -5.20 9.29
CA ARG A 251 2.99 -3.92 9.97
C ARG A 251 2.25 -4.06 11.30
N ALA A 252 2.93 -3.73 12.39
CA ALA A 252 2.28 -3.02 13.49
C ALA A 252 1.29 -2.06 12.84
N PRO A 253 -0.05 -2.27 13.00
CA PRO A 253 -1.04 -1.56 12.20
C PRO A 253 -0.70 -0.09 12.26
N VAL A 254 -0.84 0.67 11.17
CA VAL A 254 -0.37 2.07 11.11
C VAL A 254 -0.84 2.90 12.33
N ALA A 255 -1.92 2.43 12.94
CA ALA A 255 -2.33 2.65 14.31
C ALA A 255 -1.27 2.74 15.41
N GLN A 256 -0.44 1.71 15.60
CA GLN A 256 0.60 1.63 16.62
C GLN A 256 1.71 2.67 16.35
N ILE A 257 2.13 2.84 15.10
CA ILE A 257 3.15 3.85 14.72
C ILE A 257 2.61 5.28 14.90
N ALA A 258 1.33 5.51 14.58
CA ALA A 258 0.67 6.78 14.84
C ALA A 258 0.51 7.03 16.34
N ALA A 259 0.17 6.01 17.13
CA ALA A 259 0.05 6.10 18.59
C ALA A 259 1.37 6.46 19.27
N GLU A 260 2.49 5.97 18.77
CA GLU A 260 3.84 6.32 19.25
C GLU A 260 4.21 7.79 19.01
N LYS A 261 3.56 8.48 18.06
CA LYS A 261 3.73 9.93 17.83
C LYS A 261 2.74 10.79 18.60
N LEU A 262 1.80 10.19 19.33
CA LEU A 262 0.89 10.91 20.21
C LEU A 262 1.61 11.32 21.51
N PRO A 263 1.15 12.41 22.17
CA PRO A 263 1.57 12.75 23.52
C PRO A 263 1.44 11.55 24.46
N VAL A 264 2.40 11.39 25.39
CA VAL A 264 2.56 10.20 26.26
C VAL A 264 1.25 9.79 26.94
N TRP A 265 0.46 10.77 27.39
CA TRP A 265 -0.81 10.55 28.08
C TRP A 265 -1.95 10.07 27.18
N VAL A 266 -1.93 10.34 25.86
CA VAL A 266 -2.89 9.82 24.87
C VAL A 266 -2.45 8.43 24.39
N ARG A 267 -1.13 8.24 24.27
CA ARG A 267 -0.51 7.02 23.77
C ARG A 267 -0.96 5.80 24.57
N GLU A 268 -0.99 5.88 25.89
CA GLU A 268 -1.38 4.76 26.76
C GLU A 268 -2.86 4.37 26.59
N HIS A 269 -3.74 5.36 26.47
CA HIS A 269 -5.17 5.13 26.31
C HIS A 269 -5.51 4.52 24.95
N VAL A 270 -4.89 5.02 23.88
CA VAL A 270 -5.07 4.52 22.51
C VAL A 270 -4.42 3.14 22.34
N LYS A 271 -3.24 2.92 22.93
CA LYS A 271 -2.54 1.62 22.90
C LYS A 271 -3.36 0.53 23.58
N ALA A 272 -3.97 0.80 24.74
CA ALA A 272 -4.82 -0.15 25.43
C ALA A 272 -6.07 -0.56 24.63
N LYS A 273 -6.66 0.36 23.85
CA LYS A 273 -7.81 0.06 22.98
C LYS A 273 -7.43 -0.69 21.70
N ILE A 274 -6.24 -0.42 21.16
CA ILE A 274 -5.66 -1.18 20.04
C ILE A 274 -5.36 -2.61 20.47
N GLU A 275 -4.77 -2.82 21.66
CA GLU A 275 -4.46 -4.14 22.21
C GLU A 275 -5.72 -4.97 22.51
N LYS A 276 -6.85 -4.31 22.80
CA LYS A 276 -8.17 -4.95 22.95
C LYS A 276 -8.90 -5.22 21.62
N GLY A 277 -8.34 -4.79 20.47
CA GLY A 277 -8.91 -5.02 19.14
C GLY A 277 -10.13 -4.15 18.80
N GLU A 278 -10.37 -3.10 19.60
CA GLU A 278 -11.48 -2.15 19.44
C GLU A 278 -11.23 -1.14 18.31
N ILE A 279 -9.96 -0.93 17.95
CA ILE A 279 -9.53 0.03 16.92
C ILE A 279 -8.67 -0.70 15.89
N ARG A 280 -9.12 -0.74 14.64
CA ARG A 280 -8.56 -1.58 13.57
C ARG A 280 -7.93 -0.78 12.44
N ASN A 281 -8.28 0.50 12.29
CA ASN A 281 -7.83 1.33 11.18
C ASN A 281 -7.54 2.79 11.59
N MET A 282 -6.86 3.52 10.70
CA MET A 282 -6.37 4.89 10.95
C MET A 282 -7.51 5.90 11.11
N ARG A 283 -8.68 5.63 10.50
CA ARG A 283 -9.88 6.46 10.61
C ARG A 283 -10.48 6.39 12.00
N GLU A 284 -10.60 5.19 12.57
CA GLU A 284 -11.10 5.00 13.95
C GLU A 284 -10.18 5.67 14.97
N ILE A 285 -8.87 5.73 14.72
CA ILE A 285 -7.91 6.45 15.58
C ILE A 285 -8.09 7.96 15.49
N ALA A 286 -8.29 8.49 14.28
CA ALA A 286 -8.54 9.91 14.09
C ALA A 286 -9.88 10.33 14.74
N GLU A 287 -10.90 9.48 14.64
CA GLU A 287 -12.20 9.69 15.29
C GLU A 287 -12.09 9.61 16.82
N GLU A 288 -11.37 8.64 17.36
CA GLU A 288 -11.16 8.50 18.80
C GLU A 288 -10.28 9.63 19.36
N LEU A 289 -9.26 10.06 18.62
CA LEU A 289 -8.45 11.23 18.95
C LEU A 289 -9.29 12.50 18.97
N ASN A 290 -10.16 12.70 17.98
CA ASN A 290 -11.07 13.83 17.97
C ASN A 290 -12.05 13.79 19.14
N LYS A 291 -12.64 12.63 19.46
CA LYS A 291 -13.52 12.46 20.62
C LYS A 291 -12.79 12.79 21.93
N THR A 292 -11.60 12.25 22.12
CA THR A 292 -10.80 12.46 23.34
C THR A 292 -10.34 13.91 23.45
N ALA A 293 -9.92 14.52 22.33
CA ALA A 293 -9.54 15.93 22.27
C ALA A 293 -10.74 16.86 22.53
N LEU A 294 -11.94 16.52 22.04
CA LEU A 294 -13.16 17.26 22.32
C LEU A 294 -13.55 17.14 23.80
N ALA A 295 -13.54 15.94 24.37
CA ALA A 295 -13.85 15.72 25.79
C ALA A 295 -12.87 16.48 26.71
N ILE A 296 -11.59 16.54 26.35
CA ILE A 296 -10.58 17.29 27.11
C ILE A 296 -10.74 18.79 26.93
N ARG A 297 -11.02 19.26 25.71
CA ARG A 297 -11.36 20.68 25.48
C ARG A 297 -12.57 21.08 26.32
N GLU A 298 -13.54 20.19 26.48
CA GLU A 298 -14.72 20.41 27.31
C GLU A 298 -14.37 20.41 28.80
N GLN A 299 -13.55 19.47 29.29
CA GLN A 299 -13.06 19.46 30.66
C GLN A 299 -12.21 20.69 31.00
N LEU A 300 -11.31 21.10 30.11
CA LEU A 300 -10.50 22.31 30.28
C LEU A 300 -11.38 23.56 30.26
N ARG A 301 -12.36 23.63 29.36
CA ARG A 301 -13.34 24.73 29.32
C ARG A 301 -14.12 24.84 30.63
N THR A 302 -14.57 23.72 31.20
CA THR A 302 -15.27 23.71 32.49
C THR A 302 -14.35 24.15 33.63
N ARG A 303 -13.12 23.65 33.68
CA ARG A 303 -12.13 24.07 34.71
C ARG A 303 -11.73 25.53 34.58
N GLU A 304 -11.50 26.02 33.37
CA GLU A 304 -11.19 27.44 33.12
C GLU A 304 -12.34 28.34 33.54
N ARG A 305 -13.59 27.93 33.26
CA ARG A 305 -14.79 28.63 33.72
C ARG A 305 -14.87 28.67 35.24
N GLU A 306 -14.74 27.53 35.91
CA GLU A 306 -14.80 27.44 37.38
C GLU A 306 -13.67 28.25 38.05
N ASN A 307 -12.46 28.19 37.51
CA ASN A 307 -11.33 28.96 38.01
C ASN A 307 -11.54 30.46 37.81
N LEU A 308 -12.11 30.87 36.68
CA LEU A 308 -12.45 32.28 36.41
C LEU A 308 -13.56 32.77 37.34
N GLU A 309 -14.63 31.99 37.52
CA GLU A 309 -15.71 32.28 38.48
C GLU A 309 -15.16 32.48 39.89
N ASN A 310 -14.31 31.55 40.35
CA ASN A 310 -13.70 31.61 41.68
C ASN A 310 -12.71 32.77 41.82
N ALA A 311 -11.91 33.07 40.80
CA ALA A 311 -10.98 34.19 40.82
C ALA A 311 -11.72 35.53 40.90
N ILE A 312 -12.79 35.68 40.12
CA ILE A 312 -13.63 36.87 40.13
C ILE A 312 -14.31 37.05 41.48
N LYS A 313 -14.90 35.99 42.04
CA LYS A 313 -15.53 36.04 43.38
C LYS A 313 -14.54 36.52 44.44
N ARG A 314 -13.32 35.97 44.45
CA ARG A 314 -12.24 36.42 45.36
C ARG A 314 -11.85 37.88 45.14
N ILE A 315 -11.82 38.35 43.89
CA ILE A 315 -11.52 39.76 43.59
C ILE A 315 -12.65 40.65 44.11
N LEU A 316 -13.91 40.30 43.88
CA LEU A 316 -15.06 41.05 44.36
C LEU A 316 -15.10 41.13 45.89
N GLU A 317 -14.87 40.01 46.58
CA GLU A 317 -14.76 39.94 48.04
C GLU A 317 -13.61 40.82 48.55
N ARG A 318 -12.42 40.70 47.94
CA ARG A 318 -11.23 41.47 48.34
C ARG A 318 -11.39 42.98 48.16
N HIS A 319 -12.18 43.40 47.18
CA HIS A 319 -12.49 44.79 46.91
C HIS A 319 -13.79 45.28 47.59
N GLY A 320 -14.35 44.48 48.51
CA GLY A 320 -15.46 44.88 49.38
C GLY A 320 -16.81 45.01 48.67
N VAL A 321 -17.01 44.33 47.53
CA VAL A 321 -18.27 44.35 46.79
C VAL A 321 -19.28 43.40 47.49
N PRO A 322 -20.43 43.90 47.95
CA PRO A 322 -21.47 43.06 48.55
C PRO A 322 -21.96 41.95 47.60
N SER A 323 -22.11 40.74 48.14
CA SER A 323 -22.44 39.51 47.38
C SER A 323 -23.81 39.50 46.72
N ASN A 324 -24.69 40.44 47.06
CA ASN A 324 -26.01 40.64 46.47
C ASN A 324 -26.00 41.50 45.19
N ILE A 325 -24.87 42.10 44.83
CA ILE A 325 -24.78 43.04 43.69
C ILE A 325 -24.58 42.31 42.37
N ILE A 326 -23.88 41.18 42.37
CA ILE A 326 -23.75 40.30 41.21
C ILE A 326 -24.09 38.90 41.68
N THR A 327 -25.21 38.38 41.19
CA THR A 327 -25.60 37.00 41.51
C THR A 327 -24.72 35.99 40.76
N ASP A 328 -24.58 34.79 41.32
CA ASP A 328 -23.84 33.69 40.69
C ASP A 328 -24.37 33.36 39.28
N GLN A 329 -25.68 33.50 39.07
CA GLN A 329 -26.31 33.27 37.78
C GLN A 329 -25.96 34.37 36.76
N GLU A 330 -25.91 35.63 37.19
CA GLU A 330 -25.47 36.74 36.33
C GLU A 330 -23.99 36.63 35.96
N LEU A 331 -23.13 36.25 36.91
CA LEU A 331 -21.72 36.00 36.65
C LEU A 331 -21.53 34.91 35.59
N ARG A 332 -22.27 33.80 35.73
CA ARG A 332 -22.28 32.70 34.77
C ARG A 332 -22.71 33.14 33.38
N GLN A 333 -23.74 33.98 33.28
CA GLN A 333 -24.22 34.49 31.99
C GLN A 333 -23.21 35.41 31.30
N ILE A 334 -22.52 36.28 32.05
CA ILE A 334 -21.49 37.18 31.50
C ILE A 334 -20.29 36.38 30.98
N ILE A 335 -19.89 35.33 31.70
CA ILE A 335 -18.81 34.45 31.25
C ILE A 335 -19.25 33.70 30.00
N GLU A 336 -20.47 33.13 29.98
CA GLU A 336 -20.97 32.41 28.81
C GLU A 336 -21.12 33.28 27.56
N SER A 337 -21.59 34.53 27.70
CA SER A 337 -21.70 35.45 26.57
C SER A 337 -20.34 35.79 25.98
N ALA A 338 -19.35 36.11 26.83
CA ALA A 338 -18.00 36.40 26.39
C ALA A 338 -17.34 35.20 25.69
N TRP A 339 -17.63 33.98 26.14
CA TRP A 339 -17.20 32.75 25.46
C TRP A 339 -17.87 32.54 24.10
N ARG A 340 -19.18 32.85 23.97
CA ARG A 340 -19.90 32.74 22.68
C ARG A 340 -19.35 33.73 21.64
N GLU A 341 -18.85 34.87 22.09
CA GLU A 341 -18.15 35.86 21.26
C GLU A 341 -16.71 35.45 20.89
N GLY A 342 -16.26 34.26 21.30
CA GLY A 342 -14.96 33.70 20.94
C GLY A 342 -13.78 34.22 21.78
N LYS A 343 -14.02 35.03 22.82
CA LYS A 343 -12.97 35.56 23.70
C LYS A 343 -12.34 34.45 24.54
N ARG A 344 -11.01 34.44 24.65
CA ARG A 344 -10.25 33.41 25.39
C ARG A 344 -9.12 34.02 26.24
N GLY A 345 -8.66 33.26 27.24
CA GLY A 345 -7.49 33.63 28.04
C GLY A 345 -7.63 34.99 28.74
N THR A 346 -6.63 35.86 28.58
CA THR A 346 -6.59 37.18 29.23
C THR A 346 -7.67 38.14 28.69
N GLU A 347 -8.03 38.02 27.41
CA GLU A 347 -9.09 38.84 26.80
C GLU A 347 -10.46 38.51 27.37
N LEU A 348 -10.72 37.23 27.63
CA LEU A 348 -11.93 36.79 28.32
C LEU A 348 -11.99 37.40 29.73
N ALA A 349 -10.90 37.31 30.50
CA ALA A 349 -10.85 37.84 31.85
C ALA A 349 -11.09 39.37 31.87
N GLN A 350 -10.49 40.11 30.93
CA GLN A 350 -10.72 41.56 30.80
C GLN A 350 -12.17 41.88 30.48
N HIS A 351 -12.76 41.18 29.51
CA HIS A 351 -14.12 41.44 29.09
C HIS A 351 -15.13 41.16 30.21
N VAL A 352 -14.94 40.06 30.93
CA VAL A 352 -15.79 39.70 32.06
C VAL A 352 -15.63 40.71 33.20
N LEU A 353 -14.39 41.09 33.55
CA LEU A 353 -14.15 42.09 34.61
C LEU A 353 -14.68 43.48 34.25
N GLN A 354 -14.62 43.87 32.97
CA GLN A 354 -15.19 45.12 32.50
C GLN A 354 -16.71 45.11 32.60
N ALA A 355 -17.38 44.06 32.10
CA ALA A 355 -18.84 43.92 32.20
C ALA A 355 -19.33 43.89 33.66
N ILE A 356 -18.53 43.30 34.55
CA ILE A 356 -18.79 43.29 36.00
C ILE A 356 -18.67 44.69 36.59
N ARG A 357 -17.62 45.43 36.21
CA ARG A 357 -17.37 46.80 36.68
C ARG A 357 -18.45 47.76 36.22
N ASP A 358 -18.92 47.62 34.98
CA ASP A 358 -20.01 48.42 34.43
C ASP A 358 -21.31 48.15 35.21
N LYS A 359 -21.64 46.88 35.47
CA LYS A 359 -22.80 46.51 36.30
C LYS A 359 -22.71 46.97 37.75
N ILE A 360 -21.53 46.92 38.36
CA ILE A 360 -21.30 47.43 39.72
C ILE A 360 -21.55 48.94 39.76
N TYR A 361 -21.03 49.67 38.76
CA TYR A 361 -21.22 51.11 38.65
C TYR A 361 -22.70 51.47 38.46
N GLU A 362 -23.42 50.76 37.60
CA GLU A 362 -24.87 50.95 37.40
C GLU A 362 -25.68 50.75 38.69
N ARG A 363 -25.29 49.80 39.54
CA ARG A 363 -26.04 49.44 40.76
C ARG A 363 -25.65 50.24 42.00
N LEU A 364 -24.38 50.64 42.13
CA LEU A 364 -23.87 51.36 43.29
C LEU A 364 -23.59 52.85 43.04
N GLY A 365 -23.55 53.29 41.78
CA GLY A 365 -23.13 54.64 41.41
C GLY A 365 -21.67 54.97 41.74
N GLN A 366 -20.91 53.98 42.21
CA GLN A 366 -19.53 54.14 42.67
C GLN A 366 -18.59 53.26 41.86
N TYR A 367 -17.42 53.83 41.58
CA TYR A 367 -16.39 53.16 40.81
C TYR A 367 -15.50 52.31 41.73
N VAL A 368 -15.52 50.98 41.53
CA VAL A 368 -14.64 50.05 42.26
C VAL A 368 -13.39 49.78 41.41
N PRO A 369 -12.16 50.04 41.93
CA PRO A 369 -10.93 49.84 41.19
C PRO A 369 -10.56 48.35 41.14
N ILE A 370 -11.24 47.61 40.27
CA ILE A 370 -10.94 46.21 39.98
C ILE A 370 -9.78 46.15 38.98
N PRO A 371 -8.63 45.54 39.33
CA PRO A 371 -7.50 45.47 38.42
C PRO A 371 -7.81 44.52 37.25
N THR A 372 -7.64 45.01 36.02
CA THR A 372 -7.71 44.18 34.81
C THR A 372 -6.31 43.66 34.46
N PRO A 373 -6.17 42.37 34.11
CA PRO A 373 -4.87 41.82 33.75
C PRO A 373 -4.35 42.51 32.49
N PRO A 374 -3.04 42.80 32.35
CA PRO A 374 -2.49 43.48 31.16
C PRO A 374 -2.60 42.61 29.90
N ILE A 375 -2.85 43.23 28.74
CA ILE A 375 -2.85 42.54 27.43
C ILE A 375 -1.42 42.07 27.15
N ARG A 376 -1.14 40.77 27.29
CA ARG A 376 0.04 40.18 26.69
C ARG A 376 -0.19 40.12 25.17
N ARG A 377 0.30 41.12 24.43
CA ARG A 377 0.44 41.00 22.97
C ARG A 377 1.44 39.86 22.70
N GLY A 378 0.98 38.82 22.01
CA GLY A 378 1.70 37.57 21.83
C GLY A 378 3.08 37.76 21.20
N ARG A 379 4.03 36.91 21.63
CA ARG A 379 5.22 36.55 20.84
C ARG A 379 4.91 35.26 20.09
#